data_AF-A0A5R8N801-F1
#
_entry.id   AF-A0A5R8N801-F1
#
_cell.length_a   1.000
_cell.length_b   1.000
_cell.length_c   1.000
_cell.angle_alpha   90.00
_cell.angle_beta   90.00
_cell.angle_gamma   90.00
#
_symmetry.space_group_name_H-M   'P 1'
#
loop_
_entity.id
_entity.type
_entity.pdbx_description
1 polymer ?
#
loop_
_entity_poly.entity_id
_entity_poly.type
_entity_poly.pdbx_seq_one_letter_code
_entity_poly.pdbx_strand_id
1 'polypeptide(L)'
;MGYELRVVRESPLAFAELAKAIAPAGFELRGSDEIVAGHAGAAHAVARWRDQLIGEPGSDWQVAQLLRLAAALGARLVGEDGEVYALRDGVIEVEADGGTVEIGKFDEIIEAGPAAWGP
;
A
#
# COMPACT_ATOMS: atom_id res chain seq x y z
N MET A 1 -7.50 13.24 10.63
CA MET A 1 -7.40 11.89 11.22
C MET A 1 -6.65 11.06 10.20
N GLY A 2 -5.55 10.41 10.59
CA GLY A 2 -4.77 9.59 9.66
C GLY A 2 -5.41 8.20 9.61
N TYR A 3 -5.85 7.78 8.43
CA TYR A 3 -6.35 6.43 8.20
C TYR A 3 -5.16 5.47 8.09
N GLU A 4 -5.21 4.33 8.76
CA GLU A 4 -4.12 3.35 8.79
C GLU A 4 -4.46 2.10 7.97
N LEU A 5 -3.53 1.69 7.09
CA LEU A 5 -3.59 0.43 6.38
C LEU A 5 -2.44 -0.48 6.80
N ARG A 6 -2.74 -1.77 6.98
CA ARG A 6 -1.80 -2.79 7.44
C ARG A 6 -1.62 -3.86 6.38
N VAL A 7 -0.37 -4.21 6.11
CA VAL A 7 -0.05 -5.35 5.24
C VAL A 7 0.06 -6.61 6.11
N VAL A 8 -0.97 -7.45 6.05
CA VAL A 8 -1.16 -8.61 6.91
C VAL A 8 -0.78 -9.90 6.17
N ARG A 9 0.08 -10.70 6.79
CA ARG A 9 0.51 -12.03 6.32
C ARG A 9 0.13 -13.10 7.33
N GLU A 10 -0.12 -14.31 6.83
CA GLU A 10 -0.31 -15.48 7.70
C GLU A 10 1.00 -15.87 8.42
N SER A 11 2.13 -15.74 7.73
CA SER A 11 3.47 -15.98 8.28
C SER A 11 4.21 -14.65 8.48
N PRO A 12 4.86 -14.43 9.64
CA PRO A 12 5.72 -13.27 9.86
C PRO A 12 6.81 -13.17 8.79
N LEU A 13 7.18 -11.94 8.42
CA LEU A 13 8.27 -11.68 7.48
C LEU A 13 9.48 -11.18 8.25
N ALA A 14 10.66 -11.76 8.02
CA ALA A 14 11.88 -11.17 8.57
C ALA A 14 12.26 -9.91 7.78
N PHE A 15 12.85 -8.93 8.45
CA PHE A 15 13.27 -7.67 7.80
C PHE A 15 14.19 -7.87 6.59
N ALA A 16 15.09 -8.87 6.63
CA ALA A 16 15.96 -9.19 5.51
C ALA A 16 15.21 -9.75 4.29
N GLU A 17 14.07 -10.40 4.50
CA GLU A 17 13.21 -10.90 3.43
C GLU A 17 12.36 -9.77 2.83
N LEU A 18 11.90 -8.84 3.67
CA LEU A 18 11.24 -7.61 3.23
C LEU A 18 12.11 -6.85 2.23
N ALA A 19 13.34 -6.49 2.61
CA ALA A 19 14.22 -5.69 1.75
C ALA A 19 14.45 -6.34 0.36
N LYS A 20 14.54 -7.69 0.32
CA LYS A 20 14.70 -8.44 -0.93
C LYS A 20 13.42 -8.48 -1.76
N ALA A 21 12.25 -8.55 -1.13
CA ALA A 21 10.97 -8.69 -1.81
C ALA A 21 10.44 -7.35 -2.38
N ILE A 22 10.78 -6.22 -1.75
CA ILE A 22 10.21 -4.92 -2.15
C ILE A 22 10.96 -4.26 -3.32
N ALA A 23 12.27 -4.53 -3.49
CA ALA A 23 13.06 -3.90 -4.54
C ALA A 23 12.60 -4.26 -5.97
N PRO A 24 12.28 -5.54 -6.30
CA PRO A 24 11.71 -5.89 -7.60
C PRO A 24 10.35 -5.25 -7.88
N ALA A 25 9.60 -4.90 -6.83
CA ALA A 25 8.32 -4.22 -6.93
C ALA A 25 8.46 -2.68 -7.07
N GLY A 26 9.69 -2.16 -7.21
CA GLY A 26 9.96 -0.75 -7.43
C GLY A 26 9.86 0.11 -6.17
N PHE A 27 10.06 -0.49 -5.00
CA PHE A 27 10.14 0.22 -3.72
C PHE A 27 11.58 0.30 -3.24
N GLU A 28 11.87 1.36 -2.49
CA GLU A 28 13.15 1.55 -1.83
C GLU A 28 12.95 1.58 -0.32
N LEU A 29 13.89 0.98 0.40
CA LEU A 29 13.98 1.12 1.85
C LEU A 29 14.89 2.31 2.18
N ARG A 30 14.37 3.26 2.96
CA ARG A 30 15.07 4.42 3.47
C ARG A 30 15.23 4.33 4.98
N GLY A 31 16.45 4.60 5.44
CA GLY A 31 16.79 4.43 6.86
C GLY A 31 16.62 2.98 7.31
N SER A 32 16.00 2.79 8.47
CA SER A 32 15.81 1.48 9.10
C SER A 32 14.41 0.88 8.90
N ASP A 33 13.43 1.69 8.48
CA ASP A 33 12.02 1.29 8.52
C ASP A 33 11.15 1.92 7.43
N GLU A 34 11.56 3.00 6.76
CA GLU A 34 10.69 3.70 5.81
C GLU A 34 10.73 3.05 4.42
N ILE A 35 9.57 2.80 3.83
CA ILE A 35 9.42 2.32 2.45
C ILE A 35 8.85 3.45 1.60
N VAL A 36 9.55 3.73 0.50
CA VAL A 36 9.17 4.76 -0.46
C VAL A 36 8.95 4.19 -1.85
N ALA A 37 8.11 4.87 -2.63
CA ALA A 37 7.96 4.66 -4.07
C ALA A 37 8.29 5.94 -4.82
N GLY A 38 8.95 5.79 -5.98
CA GLY A 38 9.26 6.89 -6.88
C GLY A 38 8.08 7.28 -7.76
N HIS A 39 7.83 8.58 -7.91
CA HIS A 39 6.91 9.14 -8.90
C HIS A 39 7.38 10.53 -9.34
N ALA A 40 7.36 10.81 -10.64
CA ALA A 40 7.77 12.09 -11.23
C ALA A 40 9.14 12.63 -10.75
N GLY A 41 10.10 11.73 -10.47
CA GLY A 41 11.44 12.10 -9.99
C GLY A 41 11.53 12.42 -8.49
N ALA A 42 10.44 12.33 -7.74
CA ALA A 42 10.40 12.42 -6.29
C ALA A 42 10.15 11.04 -5.67
N ALA A 43 10.57 10.86 -4.41
CA ALA A 43 10.24 9.67 -3.63
C ALA A 43 9.20 10.03 -2.57
N HIS A 44 8.17 9.20 -2.47
CA HIS A 44 7.03 9.41 -1.59
C HIS A 44 6.95 8.28 -0.58
N ALA A 45 6.74 8.62 0.69
CA ALA A 45 6.53 7.64 1.75
C ALA A 45 5.23 6.85 1.51
N VAL A 46 5.34 5.53 1.58
CA VAL A 46 4.23 4.59 1.36
C VAL A 46 3.93 3.83 2.64
N ALA A 47 4.97 3.28 3.28
CA ALA A 47 4.81 2.45 4.48
C ALA A 47 6.00 2.62 5.43
N ARG A 48 5.83 2.14 6.66
CA ARG A 48 6.89 1.95 7.66
C ARG A 48 6.87 0.53 8.18
N TRP A 49 8.05 0.00 8.46
CA TRP A 49 8.28 -1.29 9.10
C TRP A 49 8.42 -1.13 10.62
N ARG A 50 7.45 -1.64 11.37
CA ARG A 50 7.45 -1.65 12.85
C ARG A 50 6.90 -2.99 13.34
N ASP A 51 7.67 -4.05 13.14
CA ASP A 51 7.28 -5.47 13.29
C ASP A 51 6.20 -5.96 12.31
N GLN A 52 5.41 -5.03 11.79
CA GLN A 52 4.51 -5.17 10.66
C GLN A 52 4.66 -3.97 9.72
N LEU A 53 4.11 -4.07 8.52
CA LEU A 53 4.08 -2.98 7.55
C LEU A 53 2.80 -2.17 7.71
N ILE A 54 2.96 -0.88 7.94
CA ILE A 54 1.89 0.08 8.19
C ILE A 54 2.03 1.24 7.22
N GLY A 55 0.95 1.63 6.56
CA GLY A 55 0.86 2.84 5.76
C GLY A 55 -0.21 3.79 6.29
N GLU A 56 0.05 5.09 6.18
CA GLU A 56 -0.91 6.16 6.48
C GLU A 56 -1.24 6.89 5.17
N PRO A 57 -2.08 6.30 4.29
CA PRO A 57 -2.40 6.93 3.02
C PRO A 57 -3.19 8.23 3.23
N GLY A 58 -2.79 9.27 2.51
CA GLY A 58 -3.55 10.49 2.31
C GLY A 58 -3.95 10.70 0.86
N SER A 59 -3.84 9.65 0.02
CA SER A 59 -4.16 9.67 -1.41
C SER A 59 -4.46 8.27 -1.93
N ASP A 60 -5.25 8.16 -2.99
CA ASP A 60 -5.54 6.88 -3.66
C ASP A 60 -4.26 6.26 -4.23
N TRP A 61 -3.30 7.10 -4.63
CA TRP A 61 -1.98 6.64 -5.06
C TRP A 61 -1.23 5.89 -3.96
N GLN A 62 -1.26 6.39 -2.71
CA GLN A 62 -0.64 5.67 -1.61
C GLN A 62 -1.37 4.35 -1.30
N VAL A 63 -2.70 4.29 -1.43
CA VAL A 63 -3.47 3.04 -1.32
C VAL A 63 -3.05 2.05 -2.41
N ALA A 64 -2.94 2.50 -3.66
CA ALA A 64 -2.46 1.68 -4.78
C ALA A 64 -1.04 1.14 -4.54
N GLN A 65 -0.13 1.99 -4.03
CA GLN A 65 1.22 1.55 -3.69
C GLN A 65 1.22 0.51 -2.57
N LEU A 66 0.41 0.68 -1.54
CA LEU A 66 0.26 -0.30 -0.45
C LEU A 66 -0.31 -1.62 -0.96
N LEU A 67 -1.24 -1.59 -1.92
CA LEU A 67 -1.75 -2.80 -2.58
C LEU A 67 -0.66 -3.52 -3.36
N ARG A 68 0.12 -2.78 -4.16
CA ARG A 68 1.26 -3.33 -4.90
C ARG A 68 2.29 -3.94 -3.95
N LEU A 69 2.56 -3.29 -2.82
CA LEU A 69 3.45 -3.78 -1.78
C LEU A 69 2.90 -5.06 -1.14
N ALA A 70 1.62 -5.10 -0.78
CA ALA A 70 0.99 -6.28 -0.22
C ALA A 70 1.05 -7.47 -1.19
N ALA A 71 0.74 -7.25 -2.47
CA ALA A 71 0.84 -8.27 -3.51
C ALA A 71 2.27 -8.82 -3.67
N ALA A 72 3.28 -7.95 -3.69
CA ALA A 72 4.69 -8.35 -3.75
C ALA A 72 5.13 -9.22 -2.57
N LEU A 73 4.46 -9.10 -1.42
CA LEU A 73 4.76 -9.83 -0.20
C LEU A 73 3.86 -11.06 0.02
N GLY A 74 2.94 -11.34 -0.90
CA GLY A 74 1.92 -12.39 -0.74
C GLY A 74 1.02 -12.11 0.48
N ALA A 75 0.69 -10.85 0.71
CA ALA A 75 -0.03 -10.35 1.88
C ALA A 75 -1.40 -9.78 1.48
N ARG A 76 -2.24 -9.51 2.48
CA ARG A 76 -3.50 -8.77 2.34
C ARG A 76 -3.31 -7.34 2.84
N LEU A 77 -3.98 -6.39 2.21
CA LEU A 77 -4.04 -5.01 2.70
C LEU A 77 -5.36 -4.83 3.46
N VAL A 78 -5.25 -4.46 4.74
CA VAL A 78 -6.40 -4.40 5.65
C VAL A 78 -6.44 -3.02 6.32
N GLY A 79 -7.61 -2.41 6.33
CA GLY A 79 -7.87 -1.14 7.00
C GLY A 79 -8.00 -1.26 8.52
N GLU A 80 -7.99 -0.12 9.19
CA GLU A 80 -8.11 -0.07 10.64
C GLU A 80 -9.46 -0.62 11.15
N ASP A 81 -10.53 -0.47 10.35
CA ASP A 81 -11.88 -0.96 10.62
C ASP A 81 -12.13 -2.37 10.07
N GLY A 82 -11.09 -3.02 9.54
CA GLY A 82 -11.15 -4.38 9.01
C GLY A 82 -11.51 -4.47 7.53
N GLU A 83 -11.58 -3.34 6.81
CA GLU A 83 -11.83 -3.36 5.37
C GLU A 83 -10.70 -4.07 4.64
N VAL A 84 -11.03 -4.81 3.59
CA VAL A 84 -10.03 -5.52 2.78
C VAL A 84 -9.91 -4.84 1.43
N TYR A 85 -8.71 -4.39 1.12
CA TYR A 85 -8.39 -3.80 -0.17
C TYR A 85 -7.86 -4.87 -1.10
N ALA A 86 -8.36 -4.90 -2.33
CA ALA A 86 -7.93 -5.84 -3.35
C ALA A 86 -7.84 -5.18 -4.72
N LEU A 87 -7.03 -5.77 -5.60
CA LEU A 87 -7.01 -5.46 -7.03
C LEU A 87 -7.74 -6.57 -7.77
N ARG A 88 -8.88 -6.26 -8.39
CA ARG A 88 -9.68 -7.20 -9.19
C ARG A 88 -9.94 -6.60 -10.57
N ASP A 89 -9.61 -7.34 -11.62
CA ASP A 89 -9.75 -6.89 -13.02
C ASP A 89 -9.15 -5.50 -13.31
N GLY A 90 -8.04 -5.17 -12.64
CA GLY A 90 -7.35 -3.87 -12.78
C GLY A 90 -7.99 -2.72 -11.99
N VAL A 91 -9.06 -2.98 -11.26
CA VAL A 91 -9.77 -2.03 -10.39
C VAL A 91 -9.42 -2.28 -8.93
N ILE A 92 -9.11 -1.21 -8.22
CA ILE A 92 -8.93 -1.23 -6.78
C ILE A 92 -10.32 -1.24 -6.14
N GLU A 93 -10.57 -2.24 -5.33
CA GLU A 93 -11.81 -2.43 -4.58
C GLU A 93 -11.50 -2.42 -3.08
N VAL A 94 -12.44 -1.89 -2.30
CA VAL A 94 -12.50 -2.04 -0.85
C VAL A 94 -13.74 -2.81 -0.45
N GLU A 95 -13.57 -3.87 0.33
CA GLU A 95 -14.63 -4.71 0.87
C GLU A 95 -14.81 -4.40 2.36
N ALA A 96 -16.03 -4.02 2.75
CA ALA A 96 -16.40 -3.71 4.13
C ALA A 96 -17.78 -4.31 4.46
N ASP A 97 -18.18 -4.24 5.73
CA ASP A 97 -19.48 -4.76 6.20
C ASP A 97 -20.65 -4.08 5.49
N GLY A 98 -21.14 -4.71 4.41
CA GLY A 98 -22.26 -4.22 3.60
C GLY A 98 -22.01 -4.18 2.10
N GLY A 99 -20.78 -4.40 1.62
CA GLY A 99 -20.51 -4.55 0.19
C GLY A 99 -19.08 -4.22 -0.24
N THR A 100 -18.91 -4.16 -1.55
CA THR A 100 -17.66 -3.83 -2.22
C THR A 100 -17.81 -2.49 -2.94
N VAL A 101 -16.84 -1.60 -2.76
CA VAL A 101 -16.79 -0.28 -3.41
C VAL A 101 -15.55 -0.19 -4.29
N GLU A 102 -15.75 0.27 -5.52
CA GLU A 102 -14.65 0.56 -6.44
C GLU A 102 -14.02 1.93 -6.11
N ILE A 103 -12.70 1.96 -5.92
CA ILE A 103 -11.92 3.18 -5.73
C ILE A 103 -11.54 3.77 -7.08
N GLY A 104 -11.09 2.91 -8.00
CA GLY A 104 -10.67 3.31 -9.35
C GLY A 104 -9.70 2.32 -9.97
N LYS A 105 -9.34 2.55 -11.23
CA LYS A 105 -8.37 1.68 -11.92
C LYS A 105 -6.96 1.92 -11.41
N PHE A 106 -6.26 0.83 -11.15
CA PHE A 106 -4.91 0.85 -10.61
C PHE A 106 -3.94 1.64 -11.50
N ASP A 107 -3.91 1.37 -12.81
CA ASP A 107 -2.97 2.04 -13.72
C ASP A 107 -3.23 3.55 -13.82
N GLU A 108 -4.51 3.96 -13.87
CA GLU A 108 -4.90 5.36 -13.91
C GLU A 108 -4.49 6.09 -12.62
N ILE A 109 -4.67 5.45 -11.46
CA ILE A 109 -4.25 5.99 -10.16
C ILE A 109 -2.72 6.10 -10.08
N ILE A 110 -1.98 5.07 -10.51
CA ILE A 110 -0.52 5.06 -10.49
C ILE A 110 0.06 6.15 -11.40
N GLU A 111 -0.55 6.37 -12.58
CA GLU A 111 -0.18 7.41 -13.52
C GLU A 111 -0.47 8.81 -12.98
N ALA A 112 -1.64 9.01 -12.32
CA ALA A 112 -2.05 10.30 -11.77
C ALA A 112 -1.12 10.79 -10.64
N GLY A 113 -0.47 9.88 -9.92
CA GLY A 113 0.47 10.23 -8.86
C GLY A 113 -0.19 10.63 -7.53
N PRO A 114 0.60 11.03 -6.53
CA PRO A 114 0.12 11.37 -5.21
C PRO A 114 -0.68 12.69 -5.21
N ALA A 115 -2.00 12.57 -5.34
CA ALA A 115 -2.95 13.64 -5.16
C ALA A 115 -3.61 13.51 -3.77
N ALA A 116 -3.32 14.45 -2.87
CA ALA A 116 -3.88 14.42 -1.52
C ALA A 116 -5.42 14.46 -1.58
N TRP A 117 -6.06 13.63 -0.76
CA TRP A 117 -7.48 13.77 -0.49
C TRP A 117 -7.75 15.21 -0.02
N GLY A 118 -8.82 15.80 -0.55
CA GLY A 118 -9.19 17.17 -0.21
C GLY A 118 -9.38 17.36 1.31
N PRO A 119 -9.29 18.60 1.81
CA PRO A 119 -9.66 18.92 3.19
C PRO A 119 -11.14 18.67 3.47
#